data_AF-A0A2P7EAW3-F1
#
_entry.id   AF-A0A2P7EAW3-F1
#
_cell.length_a   1.000
_cell.length_b   1.000
_cell.length_c   1.000
_cell.angle_alpha   90.00
_cell.angle_beta   90.00
_cell.angle_gamma   90.00
#
_symmetry.space_group_name_H-M   'P 1'
#
loop_
_entity.id
_entity.type
_entity.pdbx_description
1 polymer ?
#
loop_
_entity_poly.entity_id
_entity_poly.type
_entity_poly.pdbx_seq_one_letter_code
_entity_poly.pdbx_strand_id
1 'polypeptide(L)'
;MAYRPIRVYVGGEVKRPGYYQLSGVTGSFQQPGNVSNQGSKSNLDNLSIAEAQSGNLASSPFSQTALPTVFDALRNAQGLTPFSDLRKVSVTRKLPEDQGGGKVRTELNFLGVITNGDESQNLRLFDGDVVVVAKSDEILRDQLLKAGQTNISPQFVQVFVSGRVKQPGPQILPQASTLNQALISAGGPKFLKGKVEFVRFTREGEVDRRIFNYNPGAAAENFSNPVLMAGDIIRVNESVLTGTLNVIDEVTTPFAGVFGTYALIKGVGGF
;
A
#
# COMPACT_ATOMS: atom_id res chain seq x y z
N MET A 1 24.55 26.82 7.48
CA MET A 1 24.60 26.07 8.77
C MET A 1 23.49 25.03 8.72
N ALA A 2 23.80 23.74 8.79
CA ALA A 2 22.79 22.68 8.77
C ALA A 2 22.16 22.53 10.17
N TYR A 3 20.84 22.40 10.24
CA TYR A 3 20.16 22.16 11.51
C TYR A 3 20.46 20.74 12.00
N ARG A 4 20.72 20.59 13.30
CA ARG A 4 20.91 19.26 13.91
C ARG A 4 19.60 18.45 13.76
N PRO A 5 19.67 17.18 13.33
CA PRO A 5 18.50 16.31 13.30
C PRO A 5 17.92 16.15 14.71
N ILE A 6 16.60 16.20 14.81
CA ILE A 6 15.86 15.92 16.04
C ILE A 6 15.30 14.50 15.99
N ARG A 7 15.16 13.87 17.15
CA ARG A 7 14.50 12.58 17.30
C ARG A 7 13.14 12.78 17.98
N VAL A 8 12.08 12.33 17.33
CA VAL A 8 10.71 12.42 17.86
C VAL A 8 10.07 11.04 17.87
N TYR A 9 9.10 10.83 18.76
CA TYR A 9 8.25 9.65 18.74
C TYR A 9 6.93 9.99 18.05
N VAL A 10 6.46 9.12 17.16
CA VAL A 10 5.15 9.23 16.52
C VAL A 10 4.36 7.96 16.80
N GLY A 11 3.15 8.10 17.35
CA GLY A 11 2.30 6.98 17.74
C GLY A 11 0.81 7.24 17.60
N GLY A 12 0.00 6.29 18.08
CA GLY A 12 -1.45 6.29 17.92
C GLY A 12 -1.88 5.75 16.55
N GLU A 13 -2.93 6.33 15.97
CA GLU A 13 -3.51 5.93 14.69
C GLU A 13 -2.71 6.42 13.47
N VAL A 14 -1.47 5.96 13.38
CA VAL A 14 -0.58 6.20 12.24
C VAL A 14 -0.23 4.89 11.54
N LYS A 15 0.18 4.98 10.27
CA LYS A 15 0.52 3.78 9.50
C LYS A 15 1.74 3.07 10.08
N ARG A 16 2.78 3.80 10.48
CA ARG A 16 3.97 3.24 11.12
C ARG A 16 4.31 4.03 12.40
N PRO A 17 3.91 3.54 13.58
CA PRO A 17 4.35 4.14 14.83
C PRO A 17 5.83 3.83 15.11
N GLY A 18 6.54 4.74 15.77
CA GLY A 18 7.95 4.57 16.12
C GLY A 18 8.72 5.87 16.31
N TYR A 19 10.03 5.75 16.46
CA TYR A 19 10.94 6.89 16.53
C TYR A 19 11.41 7.31 15.13
N TYR A 20 11.41 8.61 14.88
CA TYR A 20 11.84 9.20 13.62
C TYR A 20 12.90 10.27 13.86
N GLN A 21 13.86 10.35 12.94
CA GLN A 21 14.83 11.45 12.87
C GLN A 21 14.38 12.43 11.81
N LEU A 22 14.14 13.68 12.22
CA LEU A 22 13.71 14.75 11.32
C LEU A 22 14.82 15.79 11.22
N SER A 23 15.14 16.18 9.98
CA SER A 23 16.14 17.21 9.71
C SER A 23 15.48 18.41 9.06
N GLY A 24 15.83 19.61 9.50
CA GLY A 24 15.38 20.82 8.83
C GLY A 24 16.03 20.95 7.45
N VAL A 25 15.23 21.29 6.44
CA VAL A 25 15.75 21.44 5.07
C VAL A 25 16.32 22.86 4.93
N THR A 26 17.64 22.96 4.75
CA THR A 26 18.27 24.16 4.19
C THR A 26 18.40 23.95 2.69
N GLY A 27 17.35 24.29 1.96
CA GLY A 27 17.34 24.26 0.50
C GLY A 27 17.18 25.67 -0.03
N SER A 28 18.14 26.15 -0.81
CA SER A 28 17.90 27.24 -1.76
C SER A 28 16.82 26.76 -2.72
N PHE A 29 15.65 27.37 -2.70
CA PHE A 29 14.64 27.16 -3.73
C PHE A 29 15.22 27.67 -5.05
N GLN A 30 15.78 26.78 -5.88
CA GLN A 30 15.84 27.06 -7.30
C GLN A 30 14.40 27.00 -7.80
N GLN A 31 13.88 28.17 -8.20
CA GLN A 31 12.70 28.28 -9.05
C GLN A 31 12.74 27.13 -10.07
N PRO A 32 11.65 26.38 -10.32
CA PRO A 32 11.65 25.39 -11.39
C PRO A 32 12.18 26.07 -12.64
N GLY A 33 13.34 25.61 -13.12
CA GLY A 33 14.00 26.21 -14.25
C GLY A 33 13.02 26.26 -15.40
N ASN A 34 12.94 27.41 -16.06
CA ASN A 34 12.36 27.48 -17.41
C ASN A 34 12.95 26.33 -18.20
N VAL A 35 12.09 25.39 -18.58
CA VAL A 35 12.44 24.28 -19.48
C VAL A 35 12.92 24.93 -20.77
N SER A 36 14.23 24.99 -20.95
CA SER A 36 14.85 25.35 -22.20
C SER A 36 14.54 24.23 -23.19
N ASN A 37 13.45 24.40 -23.94
CA ASN A 37 13.15 23.61 -25.12
C ASN A 37 14.31 23.78 -26.12
N GLN A 38 15.28 22.87 -26.08
CA GLN A 38 16.16 22.63 -27.21
C GLN A 38 15.42 21.75 -28.21
N GLY A 39 14.97 22.37 -29.31
CA GLY A 39 14.61 21.66 -30.52
C GLY A 39 13.46 22.27 -31.29
N SER A 40 13.75 23.21 -32.21
CA SER A 40 13.34 23.17 -33.62
C SER A 40 13.64 24.50 -34.30
N LYS A 41 14.29 24.43 -35.47
CA LYS A 41 14.63 25.57 -36.33
C LYS A 41 13.37 26.14 -37.00
N SER A 42 13.22 27.46 -36.98
CA SER A 42 12.56 28.22 -38.05
C SER A 42 13.05 29.67 -38.02
N ASN A 43 13.65 30.11 -39.12
CA ASN A 43 13.98 31.51 -39.40
C ASN A 43 12.77 32.41 -39.18
N LEU A 44 12.93 33.51 -38.43
CA LEU A 44 12.28 34.79 -38.70
C LEU A 44 13.24 35.90 -38.24
N ASP A 45 13.76 36.65 -39.22
CA ASP A 45 14.50 37.89 -39.05
C ASP A 45 13.66 38.97 -38.37
N ASN A 46 14.35 39.84 -37.62
CA ASN A 46 14.00 41.20 -37.24
C ASN A 46 12.69 41.44 -36.47
N LEU A 47 12.83 41.74 -35.17
CA LEU A 47 12.07 42.80 -34.49
C LEU A 47 12.91 43.34 -33.31
N SER A 48 13.55 44.49 -33.54
CA SER A 48 14.23 45.30 -32.54
C SER A 48 13.24 45.95 -31.58
N ILE A 49 13.38 45.76 -30.27
CA ILE A 49 12.83 46.67 -29.26
C ILE A 49 13.81 46.75 -28.06
N ALA A 50 14.46 47.91 -27.99
CA ALA A 50 15.01 48.65 -26.86
C ALA A 50 15.52 47.91 -25.60
N GLU A 51 16.81 48.11 -25.32
CA GLU A 51 17.46 47.96 -24.02
C GLU A 51 16.74 48.79 -22.94
N ALA A 52 15.97 48.13 -22.08
CA ALA A 52 15.63 48.65 -20.77
C ALA A 52 16.48 47.92 -19.73
N GLN A 53 17.34 48.68 -19.07
CA GLN A 53 18.24 48.26 -18.01
C GLN A 53 17.49 47.48 -16.91
N SER A 54 17.62 46.15 -16.93
CA SER A 54 17.32 45.32 -15.78
C SER A 54 18.47 45.49 -14.79
N GLY A 55 18.32 46.42 -13.87
CA GLY A 55 19.12 46.43 -12.66
C GLY A 55 18.99 45.07 -12.00
N ASN A 56 20.12 44.37 -11.85
CA ASN A 56 20.24 43.18 -11.04
C ASN A 56 19.79 43.50 -9.60
N LEU A 57 18.49 43.32 -9.34
CA LEU A 57 17.99 43.02 -8.02
C LEU A 57 18.56 41.64 -7.71
N ALA A 58 19.70 41.63 -7.02
CA ALA A 58 20.24 40.44 -6.39
C ALA A 58 19.14 39.87 -5.50
N SER A 59 18.38 38.91 -6.05
CA SER A 59 17.51 38.04 -5.26
C SER A 59 18.45 37.20 -4.41
N SER A 60 18.76 37.73 -3.23
CA SER A 60 19.31 36.93 -2.14
C SER A 60 18.48 35.66 -2.08
N PRO A 61 19.04 34.46 -2.29
CA PRO A 61 18.26 33.23 -2.25
C PRO A 61 17.68 33.14 -0.84
N PHE A 62 16.37 33.35 -0.73
CA PHE A 62 15.64 33.23 0.51
C PHE A 62 15.70 31.76 0.91
N SER A 63 16.76 31.40 1.65
CA SER A 63 16.89 30.09 2.30
C SER A 63 15.89 30.09 3.45
N GLN A 64 14.63 29.76 3.17
CA GLN A 64 13.73 29.35 4.24
C GLN A 64 14.33 28.08 4.84
N THR A 65 14.94 28.24 6.01
CA THR A 65 15.34 27.12 6.83
C THR A 65 14.07 26.49 7.37
N ALA A 66 13.56 25.46 6.69
CA ALA A 66 12.35 24.78 7.11
C ALA A 66 12.69 23.91 8.33
N LEU A 67 12.11 24.24 9.49
CA LEU A 67 12.29 23.49 10.73
C LEU A 67 11.34 22.30 10.75
N PRO A 68 11.70 21.15 11.35
CA PRO A 68 10.81 20.00 11.44
C PRO A 68 9.49 20.31 12.13
N THR A 69 8.39 19.87 11.53
CA THR A 69 7.03 20.10 12.00
C THR A 69 6.27 18.80 12.28
N VAL A 70 5.08 18.91 12.88
CA VAL A 70 4.15 17.77 13.03
C VAL A 70 3.81 17.17 11.67
N PHE A 71 3.66 17.98 10.62
CA PHE A 71 3.43 17.47 9.27
C PHE A 71 4.56 16.54 8.82
N ASP A 72 5.82 16.95 9.01
CA ASP A 72 6.98 16.15 8.64
C ASP A 72 7.02 14.82 9.41
N ALA A 73 6.67 14.85 10.69
CA ALA A 73 6.60 13.65 11.53
C ALA A 73 5.55 12.66 11.02
N LEU A 74 4.33 13.13 10.74
CA LEU A 74 3.24 12.30 10.24
C LEU A 74 3.52 11.78 8.82
N ARG A 75 4.16 12.58 7.97
CA ARG A 75 4.62 12.16 6.65
C ARG A 75 5.64 11.02 6.74
N ASN A 76 6.62 11.14 7.64
CA ASN A 76 7.63 10.09 7.86
C ASN A 76 7.02 8.81 8.46
N ALA A 77 5.94 8.92 9.23
CA ALA A 77 5.14 7.79 9.69
C ALA A 77 4.34 7.07 8.57
N GLN A 78 4.57 7.44 7.30
CA GLN A 78 3.90 6.94 6.10
C GLN A 78 2.39 7.21 6.07
N GLY A 79 1.96 8.29 6.71
CA GLY A 79 0.56 8.69 6.75
C GLY A 79 -0.25 8.04 7.87
N LEU A 80 -1.56 8.17 7.76
CA LEU A 80 -2.54 7.92 8.81
C LEU A 80 -3.31 6.62 8.55
N THR A 81 -3.96 6.06 9.58
CA THR A 81 -4.90 4.95 9.38
C THR A 81 -6.30 5.49 9.02
N PRO A 82 -7.20 4.67 8.45
CA PRO A 82 -8.58 5.08 8.19
C PRO A 82 -9.39 5.44 9.45
N PHE A 83 -8.86 5.18 10.65
CA PHE A 83 -9.53 5.40 11.93
C PHE A 83 -8.88 6.53 12.72
N SER A 84 -8.02 7.36 12.12
CA SER A 84 -7.37 8.47 12.83
C SER A 84 -8.31 9.67 13.03
N ASP A 85 -8.35 10.25 14.23
CA ASP A 85 -9.00 11.55 14.48
C ASP A 85 -7.98 12.69 14.36
N LEU A 86 -8.02 13.38 13.21
CA LEU A 86 -7.10 14.49 12.92
C LEU A 86 -7.47 15.79 13.63
N ARG A 87 -8.66 15.87 14.23
CA ARG A 87 -9.04 17.01 15.07
C ARG A 87 -8.37 16.94 16.44
N LYS A 88 -7.84 15.76 16.80
CA LYS A 88 -7.23 15.45 18.09
C LYS A 88 -5.83 14.87 17.91
N VAL A 89 -4.94 15.64 17.30
CA VAL A 89 -3.50 15.33 17.30
C VAL A 89 -2.87 15.98 18.53
N SER A 90 -2.12 15.22 19.32
CA SER A 90 -1.49 15.76 20.52
C SER A 90 0.03 15.69 20.44
N VAL A 91 0.69 16.79 20.84
CA VAL A 91 2.14 16.87 20.98
C VAL A 91 2.45 17.01 22.47
N THR A 92 3.25 16.10 23.00
CA THR A 92 3.73 16.16 24.38
C THR A 92 5.21 16.51 24.39
N ARG A 93 5.55 17.63 25.02
CA ARG A 93 6.91 18.13 25.18
C ARG A 93 7.34 18.04 26.63
N LYS A 94 8.55 17.54 26.87
CA LYS A 94 9.20 17.60 28.19
C LYS A 94 9.80 18.99 28.36
N LEU A 95 9.42 19.71 29.42
CA LEU A 95 10.03 20.99 29.73
C LEU A 95 11.36 20.78 30.48
N PRO A 96 12.35 21.64 30.24
CA PRO A 96 13.56 21.71 31.04
C PRO A 96 13.27 22.01 32.52
N GLU A 97 14.13 21.54 33.43
CA GLU A 97 13.96 21.74 34.88
C GLU A 97 14.01 23.21 35.30
N ASP A 98 14.79 24.03 34.58
CA ASP A 98 14.87 25.49 34.74
C ASP A 98 13.57 26.22 34.35
N GLN A 99 12.66 25.56 33.63
CA GLN A 99 11.33 26.10 33.27
C GLN A 99 10.19 25.48 34.10
N GLY A 100 10.50 24.95 35.29
CA GLY A 100 9.51 24.32 36.17
C GLY A 100 9.28 22.83 35.90
N GLY A 101 10.00 22.25 34.93
CA GLY A 101 9.96 20.83 34.61
C GLY A 101 8.59 20.32 34.14
N GLY A 102 8.40 19.00 34.18
CA GLY A 102 7.15 18.35 33.80
C GLY A 102 6.96 18.14 32.29
N LYS A 103 5.70 17.99 31.88
CA LYS A 103 5.30 17.74 30.49
C LYS A 103 4.16 18.68 30.11
N VAL A 104 4.27 19.31 28.95
CA VAL A 104 3.19 20.11 28.36
C VAL A 104 2.59 19.30 27.22
N ARG A 105 1.26 19.19 27.20
CA ARG A 105 0.51 18.56 26.12
C ARG A 105 -0.29 19.63 25.38
N THR A 106 -0.08 19.71 24.07
CA THR A 106 -0.81 20.60 23.17
C THR A 106 -1.66 19.77 22.23
N GLU A 107 -2.94 20.08 22.12
CA GLU A 107 -3.85 19.48 21.14
C GLU A 107 -3.97 20.39 19.91
N LEU A 108 -3.94 19.78 18.73
CA LEU A 108 -3.89 20.44 17.44
C LEU A 108 -5.00 19.88 16.54
N ASN A 109 -5.69 20.77 15.84
CA ASN A 109 -6.65 20.39 14.80
C ASN A 109 -5.93 20.28 13.45
N PHE A 110 -5.33 19.11 13.22
CA PHE A 110 -4.54 18.84 12.03
C PHE A 110 -5.38 18.66 10.76
N LEU A 111 -6.70 18.53 10.89
CA LEU A 111 -7.60 18.51 9.74
C LEU A 111 -7.50 19.84 8.95
N GLY A 112 -7.42 20.98 9.65
CA GLY A 112 -7.29 22.30 9.03
C GLY A 112 -5.98 22.48 8.26
N VAL A 113 -4.89 21.87 8.72
CA VAL A 113 -3.60 21.86 8.01
C VAL A 113 -3.76 21.17 6.64
N ILE A 114 -4.42 20.02 6.62
CA ILE A 114 -4.52 19.18 5.42
C ILE A 114 -5.57 19.69 4.45
N THR A 115 -6.69 20.24 4.94
CA THR A 115 -7.77 20.72 4.06
C THR A 115 -7.60 22.16 3.62
N ASN A 116 -7.08 23.03 4.51
CA ASN A 116 -7.09 24.48 4.31
C ASN A 116 -5.67 25.07 4.28
N GLY A 117 -4.62 24.28 4.54
CA GLY A 117 -3.25 24.79 4.63
C GLY A 117 -3.01 25.66 5.86
N ASP A 118 -3.74 25.44 6.95
CA ASP A 118 -3.60 26.23 8.19
C ASP A 118 -2.30 25.90 8.93
N GLU A 119 -1.22 26.61 8.62
CA GLU A 119 0.09 26.45 9.27
C GLU A 119 0.09 26.75 10.77
N SER A 120 -0.92 27.44 11.31
CA SER A 120 -1.00 27.70 12.76
C SER A 120 -1.15 26.41 13.59
N GLN A 121 -1.71 25.37 12.97
CA GLN A 121 -1.89 24.04 13.56
C GLN A 121 -0.70 23.10 13.27
N ASN A 122 0.27 23.55 12.45
CA ASN A 122 1.46 22.78 12.10
C ASN A 122 2.62 23.09 13.04
N LEU A 123 2.49 22.64 14.29
CA LEU A 123 3.45 22.95 15.35
C LEU A 123 4.86 22.47 15.00
N ARG A 124 5.85 23.32 15.27
CA ARG A 124 7.27 22.95 15.21
C ARG A 124 7.62 21.94 16.30
N LEU A 125 8.38 20.92 15.91
CA LEU A 125 8.86 19.87 16.81
C LEU A 125 10.29 20.13 17.30
N PHE A 126 10.57 19.57 18.48
CA PHE A 126 11.87 19.58 19.14
C PHE A 126 12.29 18.16 19.48
N ASP A 127 13.57 18.01 19.79
CA ASP A 127 14.13 16.72 20.20
C ASP A 127 13.42 16.20 21.45
N GLY A 128 12.98 14.94 21.39
CA GLY A 128 12.23 14.28 22.46
C GLY A 128 10.72 14.53 22.46
N ASP A 129 10.17 15.32 21.52
CA ASP A 129 8.73 15.49 21.40
C ASP A 129 8.03 14.16 21.06
N VAL A 130 6.82 14.00 21.59
CA VAL A 130 5.96 12.82 21.38
C VAL A 130 4.68 13.27 20.69
N VAL A 131 4.49 12.82 19.45
CA VAL A 131 3.30 13.09 18.63
C VAL A 131 2.39 11.87 18.67
N VAL A 132 1.13 12.06 19.05
CA VAL A 132 0.13 10.99 19.12
C VAL A 132 -1.14 11.40 18.40
N VAL A 133 -1.58 10.58 17.45
CA VAL A 133 -2.85 10.73 16.74
C VAL A 133 -3.92 9.88 17.41
N ALA A 134 -5.03 10.50 17.81
CA ALA A 134 -6.13 9.79 18.46
C ALA A 134 -6.87 8.85 17.48
N LYS A 135 -7.58 7.88 18.04
CA LYS A 135 -8.50 7.00 17.30
C LYS A 135 -9.91 7.58 17.28
N SER A 136 -10.56 7.45 16.12
CA SER A 136 -11.96 7.76 15.88
C SER A 136 -12.77 6.46 15.82
N ASP A 137 -13.96 6.48 16.43
CA ASP A 137 -14.93 5.38 16.36
C ASP A 137 -15.63 5.34 14.99
N GLU A 138 -15.71 6.48 14.32
CA GLU A 138 -16.16 6.59 12.93
C GLU A 138 -14.95 6.48 12.00
N ILE A 139 -15.06 5.64 10.97
CA ILE A 139 -14.04 5.61 9.92
C ILE A 139 -14.04 6.99 9.27
N LEU A 140 -12.87 7.56 9.00
CA LEU A 140 -12.68 8.77 8.20
C LEU A 140 -13.32 8.72 6.80
N ARG A 141 -14.03 7.65 6.41
CA ARG A 141 -14.65 7.40 5.09
C ARG A 141 -15.44 8.61 4.57
N ASP A 142 -16.23 9.26 5.42
CA ASP A 142 -17.06 10.39 4.98
C ASP A 142 -16.25 11.69 4.75
N GLN A 143 -15.04 11.79 5.32
CA GLN A 143 -14.10 12.89 5.05
C GLN A 143 -13.00 12.50 4.04
N LEU A 144 -12.70 11.21 3.87
CA LEU A 144 -11.79 10.62 2.87
C LEU A 144 -12.38 10.72 1.45
N LEU A 145 -13.70 10.73 1.30
CA LEU A 145 -14.35 11.04 0.01
C LEU A 145 -14.07 12.47 -0.47
N LYS A 146 -13.72 13.41 0.45
CA LYS A 146 -13.19 14.74 0.11
C LYS A 146 -11.66 14.80 0.10
N ALA A 147 -10.98 13.99 0.92
CA ALA A 147 -9.51 13.97 1.05
C ALA A 147 -8.79 12.97 0.12
N GLY A 148 -9.49 12.28 -0.78
CA GLY A 148 -8.92 11.48 -1.87
C GLY A 148 -8.02 12.27 -2.85
N GLN A 149 -7.80 13.57 -2.60
CA GLN A 149 -6.92 14.48 -3.33
C GLN A 149 -5.64 14.87 -2.58
N THR A 150 -5.30 14.25 -1.42
CA THR A 150 -4.10 14.65 -0.65
C THR A 150 -3.00 13.58 -0.64
N ASN A 151 -1.74 14.05 -0.72
CA ASN A 151 -0.47 13.28 -0.82
C ASN A 151 -0.13 12.35 0.37
N ILE A 152 -1.09 12.07 1.25
CA ILE A 152 -0.87 11.31 2.50
C ILE A 152 -1.21 9.83 2.31
N SER A 153 -2.13 9.50 1.40
CA SER A 153 -2.38 8.11 1.02
C SER A 153 -1.42 7.67 -0.08
N PRO A 154 -0.86 6.46 -0.01
CA PRO A 154 -0.01 5.97 -1.09
C PRO A 154 -0.88 5.85 -2.36
N GLN A 155 -0.45 6.51 -3.43
CA GLN A 155 -1.13 6.47 -4.73
C GLN A 155 -1.28 5.05 -5.26
N PHE A 156 -0.41 4.13 -4.81
CA PHE A 156 -0.37 2.74 -5.22
C PHE A 156 -0.38 1.80 -4.02
N VAL A 157 -1.03 0.65 -4.18
CA VAL A 157 -0.99 -0.49 -3.28
C VAL A 157 -0.30 -1.66 -3.97
N GLN A 158 0.49 -2.42 -3.22
CA GLN A 158 1.10 -3.65 -3.70
C GLN A 158 0.34 -4.85 -3.16
N VAL A 159 -0.07 -5.75 -4.05
CA VAL A 159 -0.78 -7.00 -3.72
C VAL A 159 -0.03 -8.18 -4.31
N PHE A 160 -0.26 -9.38 -3.79
CA PHE A 160 0.40 -10.60 -4.28
C PHE A 160 -0.59 -11.48 -5.01
N VAL A 161 -0.39 -11.67 -6.31
CA VAL A 161 -1.22 -12.55 -7.13
C VAL A 161 -0.46 -13.84 -7.42
N SER A 162 -1.06 -14.99 -7.15
CA SER A 162 -0.44 -16.31 -7.32
C SER A 162 -1.39 -17.33 -7.92
N GLY A 163 -0.84 -18.48 -8.33
CA GLY A 163 -1.60 -19.58 -8.92
C GLY A 163 -1.80 -19.46 -10.43
N ARG A 164 -2.96 -19.90 -10.93
CA ARG A 164 -3.26 -20.00 -12.38
C ARG A 164 -3.61 -18.65 -13.01
N VAL A 165 -2.66 -17.73 -13.02
CA VAL A 165 -2.69 -16.45 -13.75
C VAL A 165 -1.57 -16.40 -14.79
N LYS A 166 -1.63 -15.44 -15.73
CA LYS A 166 -0.56 -15.29 -16.75
C LYS A 166 0.75 -14.81 -16.14
N GLN A 167 0.67 -13.82 -15.25
CA GLN A 167 1.83 -13.18 -14.62
C GLN A 167 1.68 -13.23 -13.10
N PRO A 168 2.03 -14.35 -12.45
CA PRO A 168 2.05 -14.42 -11.00
C PRO A 168 3.18 -13.55 -10.43
N GLY A 169 2.97 -13.02 -9.24
CA GLY A 169 3.92 -12.16 -8.55
C GLY A 169 3.26 -10.94 -7.90
N PRO A 170 4.08 -10.01 -7.38
CA PRO A 170 3.59 -8.74 -6.87
C PRO A 170 2.98 -7.88 -7.98
N GLN A 171 1.83 -7.28 -7.72
CA GLN A 171 1.13 -6.36 -8.61
C GLN A 171 1.02 -4.99 -7.93
N ILE A 172 1.44 -3.93 -8.62
CA ILE A 172 1.33 -2.54 -8.15
C ILE A 172 0.11 -1.94 -8.83
N LEU A 173 -0.89 -1.57 -8.03
CA LEU A 173 -2.18 -1.09 -8.49
C LEU A 173 -2.48 0.27 -7.88
N PRO A 174 -3.28 1.12 -8.56
CA PRO A 174 -3.80 2.33 -7.93
C PRO A 174 -4.52 2.04 -6.61
N GLN A 175 -4.52 3.02 -5.71
CA GLN A 175 -5.36 2.94 -4.52
C GLN A 175 -6.84 2.76 -4.92
N ALA A 176 -7.61 2.08 -4.07
CA ALA A 176 -9.00 1.71 -4.32
C ALA A 176 -9.22 0.71 -5.48
N SER A 177 -8.14 0.06 -5.96
CA SER A 177 -8.28 -1.04 -6.91
C SER A 177 -9.00 -2.26 -6.33
N THR A 178 -9.68 -3.01 -7.19
CA THR A 178 -10.45 -4.21 -6.81
C THR A 178 -9.72 -5.50 -7.18
N LEU A 179 -10.16 -6.63 -6.61
CA LEU A 179 -9.61 -7.95 -6.91
C LEU A 179 -9.60 -8.28 -8.41
N ASN A 180 -10.67 -7.94 -9.12
CA ASN A 180 -10.75 -8.15 -10.57
C ASN A 180 -9.68 -7.35 -11.33
N GLN A 181 -9.43 -6.10 -10.91
CA GLN A 181 -8.37 -5.27 -11.51
C GLN A 181 -6.98 -5.86 -11.25
N ALA A 182 -6.73 -6.42 -10.06
CA ALA A 182 -5.48 -7.12 -9.77
C ALA A 182 -5.28 -8.35 -10.66
N LEU A 183 -6.33 -9.15 -10.86
CA LEU A 183 -6.28 -10.31 -11.73
C LEU A 183 -6.05 -9.91 -13.20
N ILE A 184 -6.67 -8.83 -13.66
CA ILE A 184 -6.46 -8.28 -15.01
C ILE A 184 -5.02 -7.78 -15.17
N SER A 185 -4.48 -7.07 -14.18
CA SER A 185 -3.08 -6.62 -14.14
C SER A 185 -2.10 -7.79 -14.21
N ALA A 186 -2.41 -8.91 -13.55
CA ALA A 186 -1.68 -10.18 -13.66
C ALA A 186 -1.90 -10.92 -15.00
N GLY A 187 -2.46 -10.25 -16.02
CA GLY A 187 -2.76 -10.78 -17.35
C GLY A 187 -4.02 -11.67 -17.44
N GLY A 188 -4.82 -11.69 -16.38
CA GLY A 188 -6.02 -12.50 -16.24
C GLY A 188 -5.75 -13.95 -15.80
N PRO A 189 -6.78 -14.64 -15.30
CA PRO A 189 -6.66 -16.05 -14.94
C PRO A 189 -6.59 -16.94 -16.19
N LYS A 190 -5.77 -18.00 -16.12
CA LYS A 190 -5.57 -18.98 -17.22
C LYS A 190 -6.80 -19.88 -17.40
N PHE A 191 -6.83 -20.62 -18.52
CA PHE A 191 -7.77 -21.73 -18.69
C PHE A 191 -7.63 -22.76 -17.57
N LEU A 192 -8.72 -23.46 -17.26
CA LEU A 192 -8.81 -24.44 -16.17
C LEU A 192 -8.46 -23.86 -14.78
N LYS A 193 -8.74 -22.57 -14.58
CA LYS A 193 -8.75 -21.95 -13.26
C LYS A 193 -9.81 -22.58 -12.36
N GLY A 194 -9.46 -22.79 -11.11
CA GLY A 194 -10.37 -23.16 -10.03
C GLY A 194 -10.92 -21.93 -9.31
N LYS A 195 -11.25 -22.11 -8.03
CA LYS A 195 -11.74 -21.04 -7.16
C LYS A 195 -10.64 -20.00 -6.88
N VAL A 196 -11.04 -18.75 -6.73
CA VAL A 196 -10.18 -17.68 -6.25
C VAL A 196 -10.22 -17.67 -4.74
N GLU A 197 -9.06 -17.64 -4.13
CA GLU A 197 -8.84 -17.49 -2.70
C GLU A 197 -8.26 -16.10 -2.44
N PHE A 198 -8.97 -15.32 -1.63
CA PHE A 198 -8.55 -14.02 -1.15
C PHE A 198 -8.16 -14.15 0.32
N VAL A 199 -7.02 -13.58 0.69
CA VAL A 199 -6.51 -13.58 2.06
C VAL A 199 -6.05 -12.16 2.41
N ARG A 200 -6.55 -11.65 3.53
CA ARG A 200 -6.11 -10.39 4.14
C ARG A 200 -5.72 -10.63 5.59
N PHE A 201 -4.54 -10.17 5.96
CA PHE A 201 -4.06 -10.16 7.33
C PHE A 201 -4.43 -8.83 7.99
N THR A 202 -5.16 -8.86 9.09
CA THR A 202 -5.40 -7.69 9.92
C THR A 202 -4.25 -7.49 10.90
N ARG A 203 -4.12 -6.27 11.47
CA ARG A 203 -3.06 -5.97 12.45
C ARG A 203 -3.27 -6.71 13.76
N GLU A 204 -4.50 -7.12 14.02
CA GLU A 204 -4.98 -7.80 15.20
C GLU A 204 -4.78 -9.34 15.11
N GLY A 205 -4.25 -9.84 13.98
CA GLY A 205 -3.96 -11.25 13.76
C GLY A 205 -5.14 -12.07 13.22
N GLU A 206 -6.29 -11.45 12.97
CA GLU A 206 -7.41 -12.07 12.29
C GLU A 206 -7.12 -12.19 10.78
N VAL A 207 -7.54 -13.32 10.19
CA VAL A 207 -7.35 -13.57 8.76
C VAL A 207 -8.71 -13.58 8.08
N ASP A 208 -8.96 -12.55 7.27
CA ASP A 208 -10.11 -12.52 6.37
C ASP A 208 -9.78 -13.38 5.15
N ARG A 209 -10.26 -14.63 5.17
CA ARG A 209 -10.07 -15.61 4.11
C ARG A 209 -11.38 -15.89 3.40
N ARG A 210 -11.43 -15.65 2.09
CA ARG A 210 -12.62 -15.84 1.26
C ARG A 210 -12.30 -16.72 0.07
N ILE A 211 -13.18 -17.68 -0.22
CA ILE A 211 -13.04 -18.56 -1.39
C ILE A 211 -14.32 -18.46 -2.21
N PHE A 212 -14.18 -18.08 -3.48
CA PHE A 212 -15.32 -17.91 -4.37
C PHE A 212 -14.94 -18.22 -5.83
N ASN A 213 -15.95 -18.35 -6.68
CA ASN A 213 -15.72 -18.49 -8.12
C ASN A 213 -15.36 -17.13 -8.71
N TYR A 214 -14.41 -17.09 -9.64
CA TYR A 214 -14.04 -15.86 -10.34
C TYR A 214 -15.25 -15.29 -11.09
N ASN A 215 -15.63 -14.06 -10.78
CA ASN A 215 -16.70 -13.33 -11.46
C ASN A 215 -16.17 -11.98 -11.98
N PRO A 216 -15.88 -11.85 -13.29
CA PRO A 216 -15.36 -10.60 -13.87
C PRO A 216 -16.37 -9.45 -13.83
N GLY A 217 -17.67 -9.72 -13.71
CA GLY A 217 -18.73 -8.72 -13.68
C GLY A 217 -19.16 -8.28 -12.28
N ALA A 218 -18.49 -8.77 -11.22
CA ALA A 218 -18.84 -8.39 -9.85
C ALA A 218 -18.54 -6.91 -9.58
N ALA A 219 -19.51 -6.18 -9.04
CA ALA A 219 -19.36 -4.78 -8.62
C ALA A 219 -18.24 -4.61 -7.58
N ALA A 220 -17.68 -3.41 -7.48
CA ALA A 220 -16.72 -3.08 -6.43
C ALA A 220 -17.35 -3.29 -5.04
N GLU A 221 -16.52 -3.70 -4.07
CA GLU A 221 -16.94 -4.01 -2.68
C GLU A 221 -17.85 -5.25 -2.52
N ASN A 222 -18.11 -5.99 -3.60
CA ASN A 222 -18.76 -7.28 -3.50
C ASN A 222 -17.88 -8.28 -2.72
N PHE A 223 -18.50 -9.26 -2.05
CA PHE A 223 -17.79 -10.37 -1.40
C PHE A 223 -16.76 -11.06 -2.31
N SER A 224 -17.10 -11.21 -3.60
CA SER A 224 -16.26 -11.81 -4.66
C SER A 224 -15.34 -10.81 -5.38
N ASN A 225 -15.46 -9.52 -5.10
CA ASN A 225 -14.62 -8.47 -5.68
C ASN A 225 -14.34 -7.33 -4.67
N PRO A 226 -13.67 -7.65 -3.55
CA PRO A 226 -13.36 -6.66 -2.53
C PRO A 226 -12.38 -5.60 -3.05
N VAL A 227 -12.44 -4.40 -2.47
CA VAL A 227 -11.39 -3.38 -2.63
C VAL A 227 -10.14 -3.84 -1.91
N LEU A 228 -9.00 -3.73 -2.58
CA LEU A 228 -7.73 -4.26 -2.13
C LEU A 228 -6.96 -3.27 -1.25
N MET A 229 -6.19 -3.84 -0.35
CA MET A 229 -5.25 -3.15 0.53
C MET A 229 -3.83 -3.64 0.28
N ALA A 230 -2.85 -2.81 0.65
CA ALA A 230 -1.46 -3.20 0.54
C ALA A 230 -1.19 -4.46 1.39
N GLY A 231 -0.60 -5.48 0.76
CA GLY A 231 -0.30 -6.78 1.37
C GLY A 231 -1.38 -7.84 1.18
N ASP A 232 -2.52 -7.54 0.56
CA ASP A 232 -3.52 -8.56 0.23
C ASP A 232 -2.95 -9.65 -0.69
N ILE A 233 -3.41 -10.89 -0.48
CA ILE A 233 -3.01 -12.06 -1.27
C ILE A 233 -4.21 -12.59 -2.04
N ILE A 234 -3.99 -12.82 -3.33
CA ILE A 234 -4.97 -13.39 -4.25
C ILE A 234 -4.35 -14.64 -4.86
N ARG A 235 -4.98 -15.79 -4.66
CA ARG A 235 -4.55 -17.08 -5.20
C ARG A 235 -5.63 -17.63 -6.10
N VAL A 236 -5.29 -17.87 -7.37
CA VAL A 236 -6.17 -18.57 -8.31
C VAL A 236 -5.82 -20.05 -8.29
N ASN A 237 -6.68 -20.87 -7.68
CA ASN A 237 -6.44 -22.30 -7.60
C ASN A 237 -6.55 -22.98 -8.97
N GLU A 238 -6.11 -24.22 -9.04
CA GLU A 238 -6.32 -25.08 -10.21
C GLU A 238 -7.72 -25.69 -10.16
N SER A 239 -8.33 -25.89 -11.32
CA SER A 239 -9.60 -26.62 -11.39
C SER A 239 -9.32 -28.11 -11.17
N VAL A 240 -9.79 -28.66 -10.05
CA VAL A 240 -9.87 -30.11 -9.82
C VAL A 240 -11.04 -30.66 -10.63
N LEU A 241 -10.92 -30.67 -11.96
CA LEU A 241 -11.85 -31.38 -12.82
C LEU A 241 -11.25 -32.77 -13.11
N THR A 242 -11.87 -33.78 -12.49
CA THR A 242 -11.69 -35.24 -12.64
C THR A 242 -10.72 -35.92 -11.67
N GLY A 243 -11.06 -35.93 -10.39
CA GLY A 243 -10.54 -36.87 -9.38
C GLY A 243 -11.43 -38.11 -9.18
N THR A 244 -12.22 -38.51 -10.17
CA THR A 244 -13.17 -39.65 -10.06
C THR A 244 -13.27 -40.47 -11.35
N LEU A 245 -12.14 -40.94 -11.91
CA LEU A 245 -12.16 -41.99 -12.95
C LEU A 245 -11.04 -43.05 -12.81
N ASN A 246 -10.33 -43.14 -11.68
CA ASN A 246 -9.31 -44.18 -11.47
C ASN A 246 -9.75 -45.32 -10.53
N VAL A 247 -11.03 -45.71 -10.57
CA VAL A 247 -11.49 -46.95 -9.90
C VAL A 247 -12.46 -47.70 -10.80
N ILE A 248 -12.05 -48.07 -12.02
CA ILE A 248 -12.75 -49.14 -12.76
C ILE A 248 -11.79 -50.01 -13.60
N ASP A 249 -10.55 -50.25 -13.15
CA ASP A 249 -9.70 -51.26 -13.85
C ASP A 249 -8.79 -52.07 -12.91
N GLU A 250 -9.26 -52.31 -11.69
CA GLU A 250 -8.61 -53.27 -10.78
C GLU A 250 -9.61 -54.19 -10.08
N VAL A 251 -10.70 -54.56 -10.77
CA VAL A 251 -11.57 -55.68 -10.37
C VAL A 251 -12.05 -56.45 -11.61
N THR A 252 -11.16 -56.69 -12.58
CA THR A 252 -11.37 -57.79 -13.54
C THR A 252 -10.06 -58.52 -13.76
N THR A 253 -9.80 -59.41 -12.79
CA THR A 253 -8.96 -60.62 -12.86
C THR A 253 -7.44 -60.45 -13.06
N PRO A 254 -6.66 -61.02 -12.11
CA PRO A 254 -5.75 -62.08 -12.52
C PRO A 254 -5.90 -63.29 -11.60
N PHE A 255 -6.76 -64.23 -11.98
CA PHE A 255 -6.56 -65.64 -11.64
C PHE A 255 -6.66 -66.50 -12.90
N ALA A 256 -5.94 -66.08 -13.95
CA ALA A 256 -5.41 -67.00 -14.96
C ALA A 256 -4.20 -67.72 -14.34
N GLY A 257 -4.45 -68.57 -13.33
CA GLY A 257 -3.37 -69.12 -12.52
C GLY A 257 -3.80 -70.10 -11.43
N VAL A 258 -4.73 -71.02 -11.73
CA VAL A 258 -4.77 -72.30 -11.01
C VAL A 258 -4.60 -73.40 -12.05
N PHE A 259 -3.40 -73.96 -12.02
CA PHE A 259 -2.97 -75.10 -12.78
C PHE A 259 -4.02 -76.22 -12.77
N GLY A 260 -4.29 -76.74 -13.96
CA GLY A 260 -4.86 -78.07 -14.12
C GLY A 260 -3.90 -79.09 -13.54
N THR A 261 -4.27 -79.69 -12.42
CA THR A 261 -3.66 -80.91 -11.90
C THR A 261 -4.74 -81.83 -11.33
N TYR A 262 -5.62 -82.36 -12.18
CA TYR A 262 -6.45 -83.53 -11.83
C TYR A 262 -6.79 -84.45 -13.02
N ALA A 263 -6.02 -84.40 -14.11
CA ALA A 263 -6.12 -85.37 -15.21
C ALA A 263 -4.86 -86.23 -15.34
N LEU A 264 -4.26 -86.67 -14.22
CA LEU A 264 -3.08 -87.53 -14.26
C LEU A 264 -3.01 -88.63 -13.19
N ILE A 265 -4.14 -89.10 -12.66
CA ILE A 265 -4.16 -90.35 -11.90
C ILE A 265 -5.32 -91.23 -12.40
N LYS A 266 -4.94 -92.41 -12.90
CA LYS A 266 -5.76 -93.59 -13.25
C LYS A 266 -6.14 -93.79 -14.73
N GLY A 267 -5.13 -93.67 -15.59
CA GLY A 267 -5.11 -94.23 -16.94
C GLY A 267 -3.88 -95.11 -17.20
N VAL A 268 -3.37 -95.86 -16.22
CA VAL A 268 -2.44 -97.00 -16.42
C VAL A 268 -2.66 -97.98 -15.25
N GLY A 269 -3.15 -99.18 -15.57
CA GLY A 269 -3.39 -100.27 -14.62
C GLY A 269 -4.50 -101.18 -15.12
N GLY A 270 -4.29 -101.81 -16.28
CA GLY A 270 -5.09 -102.97 -16.68
C GLY A 270 -4.61 -104.21 -15.93
N PHE A 271 -5.55 -104.94 -15.34
CA PHE A 271 -5.78 -106.39 -15.30
C PHE A 271 -6.92 -106.66 -14.32
#